data_AF-A0A1W9YUT6-F1
#
_entry.id   AF-A0A1W9YUT6-F1
#
_cell.length_a   1.000
_cell.length_b   1.000
_cell.length_c   1.000
_cell.angle_alpha   90.00
_cell.angle_beta   90.00
_cell.angle_gamma   90.00
#
_symmetry.space_group_name_H-M   'P 1'
#
loop_
_entity.id
_entity.type
_entity.pdbx_description
1 polymer ?
#
loop_
_entity_poly.entity_id
_entity_poly.type
_entity_poly.pdbx_seq_one_letter_code
_entity_poly.pdbx_strand_id
1 'polypeptide(L)' 'MFDREQRTYRDVTGRLTPLDRIRIHRQMQLASSSPKLVVTTPHGTDVLKRANPFGGGMGDLDTVLNYAVFGAP' A
#
# COMPACT_ATOMS: atom_id res chain seq x y z
N MET A 1 3.40 -1.20 -8.58
CA MET A 1 2.31 -1.73 -9.42
C MET A 1 2.05 -3.18 -9.06
N PHE A 2 0.80 -3.54 -8.80
CA PHE A 2 0.42 -4.92 -8.47
C PHE A 2 0.10 -5.70 -9.74
N ASP A 3 0.69 -6.87 -9.90
CA ASP A 3 0.37 -7.86 -10.92
C ASP A 3 -0.14 -9.13 -10.23
N ARG A 4 -1.44 -9.37 -10.39
CA ARG A 4 -2.12 -10.51 -9.75
C ARG A 4 -1.92 -11.82 -10.52
N GLU A 5 -1.71 -11.73 -11.83
CA GLU A 5 -1.49 -12.90 -12.67
C GLU A 5 -0.10 -13.48 -12.40
N GLN A 6 0.92 -12.61 -12.38
CA GLN A 6 2.30 -13.00 -12.06
C GLN A 6 2.57 -13.09 -10.56
N ARG A 7 1.60 -12.71 -9.72
CA ARG A 7 1.73 -12.61 -8.26
C ARG A 7 2.94 -11.78 -7.80
N THR A 8 3.18 -10.64 -8.45
CA THR A 8 4.27 -9.73 -8.09
C THR A 8 3.80 -8.31 -7.81
N TYR A 9 4.58 -7.60 -7.02
CA TYR A 9 4.54 -6.15 -6.86
C TYR A 9 5.83 -5.56 -7.42
N ARG A 10 5.69 -4.60 -8.33
CA ARG A 10 6.79 -3.78 -8.83
C ARG A 10 6.90 -2.49 -8.03
N ASP A 11 8.01 -2.26 -7.35
CA ASP A 11 8.22 -1.04 -6.55
C ASP A 11 8.60 0.18 -7.41
N VAL A 12 8.76 1.34 -6.77
CA VAL A 12 9.14 2.61 -7.43
C VAL A 12 10.52 2.56 -8.11
N THR A 13 11.39 1.64 -7.69
CA THR A 13 12.71 1.40 -8.32
C THR A 13 12.62 0.44 -9.50
N GLY A 14 11.43 -0.15 -9.72
CA GLY A 14 11.18 -1.12 -10.76
C GLY A 14 11.46 -2.56 -10.35
N ARG A 15 11.82 -2.83 -9.09
CA ARG A 15 12.15 -4.17 -8.58
C ARG A 15 10.87 -4.97 -8.32
N LEU A 16 10.89 -6.25 -8.69
CA LEU A 16 9.80 -7.19 -8.49
C LEU A 16 9.92 -7.90 -7.14
N THR A 17 8.84 -7.89 -6.37
CA THR A 17 8.70 -8.58 -5.09
C THR A 17 7.45 -9.47 -5.12
N PRO A 18 7.50 -10.74 -4.67
CA PRO A 18 6.32 -11.59 -4.56
C PRO A 18 5.21 -10.95 -3.69
N LEU A 19 3.94 -11.11 -4.08
CA LEU A 19 2.80 -10.52 -3.36
C LEU A 19 2.68 -11.01 -1.90
N ASP A 20 3.07 -12.25 -1.61
CA ASP A 20 3.08 -12.82 -0.26
C ASP A 20 4.18 -12.25 0.65
N ARG A 21 5.11 -11.46 0.09
CA ARG A 21 6.20 -10.80 0.82
C ARG A 21 5.98 -9.30 1.03
N ILE A 22 4.82 -8.79 0.65
CA ILE A 22 4.49 -7.38 0.84
C ILE A 22 3.35 -7.21 1.83
N ARG A 23 3.23 -6.01 2.41
CA ARG A 23 2.11 -5.63 3.26
C ARG A 23 1.54 -4.28 2.86
N ILE A 24 0.25 -4.25 2.55
CA ILE A 24 -0.50 -3.03 2.25
C ILE A 24 -1.18 -2.57 3.54
N HIS A 25 -0.85 -1.38 4.02
CA HIS A 25 -1.44 -0.86 5.25
C HIS A 25 -1.36 0.67 5.34
N ARG A 26 -2.03 1.23 6.34
CA ARG A 26 -1.95 2.65 6.69
C ARG A 26 -0.78 2.89 7.64
N GLN A 27 0.08 3.83 7.30
CA GLN A 27 1.20 4.26 8.13
C GLN A 27 0.95 5.67 8.66
N MET A 28 0.91 5.81 9.99
CA MET A 28 0.89 7.11 10.66
C MET A 28 2.29 7.73 10.67
N GLN A 29 2.35 9.06 10.62
CA GLN A 29 3.60 9.79 10.67
C GLN A 29 3.66 10.69 11.89
N LEU A 30 4.84 10.78 12.49
CA LEU A 30 5.10 11.72 13.58
C LEU A 30 4.87 13.14 13.05
N ALA A 31 4.11 13.96 13.80
CA ALA A 31 3.70 15.32 13.45
C ALA A 31 2.71 15.48 12.27
N SER A 32 2.00 14.42 11.84
CA SER A 32 0.88 14.54 10.90
C SER A 32 -0.35 13.80 11.40
N SER A 33 -1.52 14.45 11.34
CA SER A 33 -2.82 13.82 11.62
C SER A 33 -3.34 12.99 10.44
N SER A 34 -2.64 12.98 9.30
CA SER A 34 -3.07 12.30 8.07
C SER A 34 -2.22 11.05 7.80
N PRO A 35 -2.81 9.84 7.78
CA PRO A 35 -2.09 8.62 7.44
C PRO A 35 -1.59 8.62 5.98
N LYS A 36 -0.69 7.71 5.67
CA LYS A 36 -0.32 7.32 4.30
C LYS A 36 -0.76 5.89 4.04
N LEU A 37 -1.25 5.61 2.84
CA LEU A 37 -1.40 4.24 2.36
C LEU A 37 -0.07 3.83 1.75
N VAL A 38 0.51 2.74 2.25
CA VAL A 38 1.83 2.28 1.85
C VAL A 38 1.86 0.79 1.50
N VAL A 39 2.86 0.41 0.73
CA VAL A 39 3.29 -0.98 0.56
C VAL A 39 4.66 -1.13 1.20
N THR A 40 4.77 -1.97 2.22
CA THR A 40 6.08 -2.36 2.75
C THR A 40 6.53 -3.65 2.09
N THR A 41 7.77 -3.63 1.62
CA THR A 41 8.49 -4.75 1.03
C THR A 41 9.75 -5.03 1.87
N PRO A 42 10.46 -6.15 1.64
CA PRO A 42 11.76 -6.38 2.28
C PRO A 42 12.85 -5.34 1.90
N HIS A 43 12.57 -4.49 0.92
CA HIS A 43 13.55 -3.55 0.34
C HIS A 43 13.23 -2.09 0.64
N GLY A 44 12.06 -1.81 1.24
CA GLY A 44 11.66 -0.46 1.56
C GLY A 44 10.16 -0.32 1.70
N THR A 45 9.69 0.92 1.79
CA THR A 45 8.28 1.25 1.86
C THR A 45 7.93 2.25 0.77
N ASP A 46 6.98 1.87 -0.06
CA ASP A 46 6.46 2.70 -1.14
C ASP A 46 5.17 3.40 -0.68
N VAL A 47 5.05 4.70 -0.97
CA VAL A 47 3.83 5.46 -0.68
C VAL A 47 2.90 5.38 -1.89
N LEU A 48 1.73 4.76 -1.72
CA LEU A 48 0.70 4.69 -2.76
C LEU A 48 -0.15 5.95 -2.80
N LYS A 49 -0.58 6.42 -1.62
CA LYS A 49 -1.44 7.60 -1.47
C LYS A 49 -1.16 8.28 -0.14
N ARG A 50 -1.16 9.60 -0.15
CA ARG A 50 -1.15 10.42 1.07
C ARG A 50 -2.57 10.91 1.33
N ALA A 51 -3.06 10.78 2.56
CA ALA A 51 -4.28 11.51 2.90
C ALA A 51 -4.00 13.00 2.81
N ASN A 52 -4.95 13.74 2.26
CA ASN A 52 -4.94 15.18 2.29
C ASN A 52 -5.97 15.62 3.34
N PRO A 53 -5.59 16.39 4.37
CA PRO A 53 -6.53 16.85 5.38
C PRO A 53 -7.72 17.64 4.81
N PHE A 54 -7.60 18.23 3.61
CA PHE A 54 -8.66 19.03 2.98
C PHE A 54 -9.44 18.30 1.89
N GLY A 55 -9.05 17.06 1.54
CA GLY A 55 -9.63 16.30 0.41
C GLY A 55 -10.48 15.10 0.81
N GLY A 56 -10.74 14.92 2.11
CA GLY A 56 -11.36 13.72 2.66
C GLY A 56 -10.32 12.71 3.18
N GLY A 57 -10.71 11.98 4.24
CA GLY A 57 -9.86 10.99 4.91
C GLY A 57 -9.57 9.75 4.05
N MET A 58 -8.69 8.89 4.55
CA MET A 58 -8.30 7.65 3.85
C MET A 58 -9.35 6.54 3.93
N GLY A 59 -10.31 6.63 4.87
CA GLY A 59 -11.32 5.60 5.08
C GLY A 59 -10.73 4.21 5.37
N ASP A 60 -11.31 3.21 4.72
CA ASP A 60 -10.99 1.78 4.72
C ASP A 60 -10.22 1.36 3.45
N LEU A 61 -9.54 2.30 2.80
CA LEU A 61 -8.87 2.07 1.52
C LEU A 61 -7.80 0.95 1.59
N ASP A 62 -7.17 0.75 2.75
CA ASP A 62 -6.29 -0.39 2.99
C ASP A 62 -7.04 -1.72 2.92
N THR A 63 -8.22 -1.84 3.53
CA THR A 63 -9.05 -3.04 3.45
C THR A 63 -9.49 -3.32 2.01
N VAL A 64 -10.03 -2.32 1.31
CA VAL A 64 -10.47 -2.48 -0.09
C VAL A 64 -9.32 -2.88 -0.99
N LEU A 65 -8.15 -2.27 -0.83
CA LEU A 65 -6.98 -2.60 -1.65
C LEU A 65 -6.41 -3.99 -1.32
N ASN A 66 -6.38 -4.38 -0.04
CA ASN A 66 -6.00 -5.74 0.34
C ASN A 66 -6.94 -6.77 -0.29
N TYR A 67 -8.26 -6.53 -0.25
CA TYR A 67 -9.24 -7.41 -0.91
C TYR A 67 -9.04 -7.47 -2.42
N ALA A 68 -8.80 -6.33 -3.07
CA ALA A 68 -8.58 -6.28 -4.52
C ALA A 68 -7.30 -7.01 -4.97
N VAL A 69 -6.24 -6.97 -4.15
CA VAL A 69 -4.93 -7.57 -4.49
C VAL A 69 -4.87 -9.04 -4.08
N PHE A 70 -5.29 -9.36 -2.86
CA PHE A 70 -5.12 -10.69 -2.25
C PHE A 70 -6.39 -11.55 -2.24
N GLY A 71 -7.57 -10.95 -2.46
CA GLY A 71 -8.87 -11.63 -2.36
C GLY A 71 -9.50 -11.54 -0.97
N ALA A 72 -10.65 -12.20 -0.81
CA ALA A 72 -11.25 -12.45 0.49
C ALA A 72 -10.32 -13.36 1.32
N PRO A 73 -10.24 -13.19 2.65
CA PRO A 73 -9.58 -14.15 3.52
C PRO A 73 -10.20 -15.56 3.42
#